data_AF-A0A3S1P109-F1
#
_entry.id   AF-A0A3S1P109-F1
#
_cell.length_a   1.000
_cell.length_b   1.000
_cell.length_c   1.000
_cell.angle_alpha   90.00
_cell.angle_beta   90.00
_cell.angle_gamma   90.00
#
_symmetry.space_group_name_H-M   'P 1'
#
loop_
_entity.id
_entity.type
_entity.pdbx_description
1 polymer ?
#
loop_
_entity_poly.entity_id
_entity_poly.type
_entity_poly.pdbx_seq_one_letter_code
_entity_poly.pdbx_strand_id
1 'polypeptide(L)'
;VKGVEFVKRALRLNPHPPGWYYWMAGQAYYALGDYQSAVEALRRPETYRTTSRRILAAALAQLGRLDEARQEAEFFLMSDPHFSIGHWATSQPFDDEEVLQRFVEGYRKAGLPD
;
A
#
# COMPACT_ATOMS: atom_id res chain seq x y z
N VAL A 1 15.67 0.74 -9.61
CA VAL A 1 15.35 0.03 -10.89
C VAL A 1 15.22 -1.49 -10.74
N LYS A 2 16.02 -2.20 -9.93
CA LYS A 2 15.95 -3.68 -9.81
C LYS A 2 14.64 -4.23 -9.21
N GLY A 3 14.04 -3.59 -8.20
CA GLY A 3 12.84 -4.09 -7.53
C GLY A 3 11.57 -4.16 -8.40
N VAL A 4 11.36 -3.16 -9.26
CA VAL A 4 10.22 -3.13 -10.22
C VAL A 4 10.33 -4.27 -11.23
N GLU A 5 11.53 -4.61 -11.70
CA GLU A 5 11.72 -5.75 -12.61
C GLU A 5 11.47 -7.10 -11.92
N PHE A 6 11.79 -7.24 -10.63
CA PHE A 6 11.44 -8.46 -9.88
C PHE A 6 9.93 -8.62 -9.74
N VAL A 7 9.20 -7.55 -9.39
CA VAL A 7 7.73 -7.57 -9.30
C VAL A 7 7.10 -7.84 -10.67
N LYS A 8 7.57 -7.19 -11.74
CA LYS A 8 7.08 -7.41 -13.11
C LYS A 8 7.38 -8.83 -13.61
N ARG A 9 8.54 -9.39 -13.29
CA ARG A 9 8.91 -10.76 -13.66
C ARG A 9 8.10 -11.80 -12.89
N ALA A 10 7.88 -11.57 -11.61
CA ALA A 10 7.01 -12.36 -10.75
C ALA A 10 5.56 -12.41 -11.29
N LEU A 11 5.01 -11.27 -11.71
CA LEU A 11 3.66 -11.18 -12.32
C LEU A 11 3.57 -11.83 -13.72
N ARG A 12 4.62 -11.73 -14.55
CA ARG A 12 4.66 -12.38 -15.88
C ARG A 12 4.68 -13.91 -15.80
N LEU A 13 5.24 -14.47 -14.73
CA LEU A 13 5.41 -15.92 -14.56
C LEU A 13 4.16 -16.62 -14.00
N ASN A 14 3.20 -15.86 -13.44
CA ASN A 14 1.92 -16.40 -13.00
C ASN A 14 0.78 -15.42 -13.36
N PRO A 15 0.05 -15.66 -14.47
CA PRO A 15 -1.04 -14.77 -14.92
C PRO A 15 -2.31 -14.83 -14.05
N HIS A 16 -2.39 -15.79 -13.10
CA HIS A 16 -3.49 -15.90 -12.13
C HIS A 16 -2.93 -16.04 -10.70
N PRO A 17 -2.15 -15.06 -10.22
CA PRO A 17 -1.55 -15.21 -8.92
C PRO A 17 -2.63 -15.02 -7.85
N PRO A 18 -2.56 -15.74 -6.73
CA PRO A 18 -3.58 -15.61 -5.69
C PRO A 18 -3.54 -14.19 -5.14
N GLY A 19 -4.67 -13.65 -4.67
CA GLY A 19 -4.84 -12.21 -4.44
C GLY A 19 -3.85 -11.52 -3.49
N TRP A 20 -3.04 -12.27 -2.74
CA TRP A 20 -1.89 -11.75 -1.98
C TRP A 20 -0.80 -11.15 -2.90
N TYR A 21 -0.65 -11.63 -4.13
CA TYR A 21 0.41 -11.22 -5.06
C TYR A 21 0.23 -9.80 -5.62
N TYR A 22 -1.02 -9.40 -5.82
CA TYR A 22 -1.34 -8.07 -6.32
C TYR A 22 -1.22 -6.99 -5.26
N TRP A 23 -1.53 -7.33 -4.00
CA TRP A 23 -1.18 -6.53 -2.84
C TRP A 23 0.34 -6.33 -2.74
N MET A 24 1.13 -7.38 -2.96
CA MET A 24 2.60 -7.29 -2.96
C MET A 24 3.14 -6.39 -4.07
N ALA A 25 2.51 -6.36 -5.25
CA ALA A 25 2.94 -5.47 -6.33
C ALA A 25 2.76 -3.99 -5.98
N GLY A 26 1.57 -3.60 -5.51
CA GLY A 26 1.31 -2.22 -5.06
C GLY A 26 2.13 -1.82 -3.85
N GLN A 27 2.31 -2.72 -2.89
CA GLN A 27 3.20 -2.51 -1.74
C GLN A 27 4.66 -2.33 -2.15
N ALA A 28 5.14 -3.09 -3.13
CA ALA A 28 6.50 -2.97 -3.63
C ALA A 28 6.73 -1.66 -4.40
N TYR A 29 5.77 -1.24 -5.24
CA TYR A 29 5.84 0.08 -5.87
C TYR A 29 5.88 1.20 -4.82
N TYR A 30 5.03 1.11 -3.80
CA TYR A 30 5.03 2.06 -2.69
C TYR A 30 6.35 2.10 -1.93
N ALA A 31 6.89 0.93 -1.56
CA ALA A 31 8.16 0.82 -0.83
C ALA A 31 9.34 1.45 -1.60
N LEU A 32 9.29 1.36 -2.94
CA LEU A 32 10.26 1.96 -3.85
C LEU A 32 10.03 3.47 -4.11
N GLY A 33 8.99 4.07 -3.53
CA GLY A 33 8.61 5.47 -3.74
C GLY A 33 7.87 5.75 -5.05
N ASP A 34 7.52 4.70 -5.81
CA ASP A 34 6.74 4.83 -7.04
C ASP A 34 5.24 4.81 -6.72
N TYR A 35 4.77 5.89 -6.10
CA TYR A 35 3.40 6.01 -5.62
C TYR A 35 2.37 5.99 -6.75
N GLN A 36 2.72 6.51 -7.93
CA GLN A 36 1.84 6.50 -9.09
C GLN A 36 1.59 5.06 -9.56
N SER A 37 2.63 4.26 -9.75
CA SER A 37 2.48 2.84 -10.09
C SER A 37 1.76 2.05 -8.99
N ALA A 38 1.96 2.42 -7.72
CA ALA A 38 1.21 1.82 -6.62
C ALA A 38 -0.29 2.08 -6.74
N VAL A 39 -0.72 3.32 -7.02
CA VAL A 39 -2.14 3.66 -7.23
C VAL A 39 -2.73 2.87 -8.41
N GLU A 40 -2.02 2.87 -9.55
CA GLU A 40 -2.46 2.15 -10.76
C GLU A 40 -2.57 0.64 -10.55
N ALA A 41 -1.68 0.07 -9.74
CA ALA A 41 -1.72 -1.34 -9.40
C ALA A 41 -2.86 -1.67 -8.44
N LEU A 42 -3.11 -0.83 -7.43
CA LEU A 42 -4.03 -1.11 -6.32
C LEU A 42 -5.51 -0.80 -6.66
N ARG A 43 -5.78 0.09 -7.63
CA ARG A 43 -7.15 0.42 -8.10
C ARG A 43 -7.79 -0.61 -9.02
N ARG A 44 -7.03 -1.61 -9.49
CA ARG A 44 -7.56 -2.60 -10.42
C ARG A 44 -8.62 -3.46 -9.72
N PRO A 45 -9.74 -3.81 -10.38
CA PRO A 45 -10.80 -4.62 -9.78
C PRO A 45 -10.29 -5.93 -9.15
N GLU A 46 -9.26 -6.53 -9.74
CA GLU A 46 -8.66 -7.80 -9.30
C GLU A 46 -7.89 -7.65 -7.97
N THR A 47 -7.49 -6.42 -7.62
CA THR A 47 -6.54 -6.10 -6.55
C THR A 47 -7.17 -5.23 -5.46
N TYR A 48 -8.29 -4.58 -5.76
CA TYR A 48 -9.02 -3.70 -4.86
C TYR A 48 -9.74 -4.53 -3.80
N ARG A 49 -9.17 -4.57 -2.60
CA ARG A 49 -9.63 -5.34 -1.44
C ARG A 49 -9.37 -4.53 -0.19
N THR A 50 -10.05 -4.85 0.91
CA THR A 50 -9.87 -4.16 2.20
C THR A 50 -8.41 -3.88 2.54
N THR A 51 -7.54 -4.88 2.49
CA THR A 51 -6.12 -4.73 2.89
C THR A 51 -5.29 -3.85 1.94
N SER A 52 -5.70 -3.74 0.67
CA SER A 52 -5.01 -2.91 -0.33
C SER A 52 -5.41 -1.44 -0.26
N ARG A 53 -6.61 -1.14 0.27
CA ARG A 53 -7.11 0.23 0.50
C ARG A 53 -6.19 1.06 1.38
N ARG A 54 -5.65 0.47 2.45
CA ARG A 54 -4.67 1.12 3.33
C ARG A 54 -3.45 1.65 2.56
N ILE A 55 -2.87 0.82 1.69
CA ILE A 55 -1.67 1.19 0.92
C ILE A 55 -2.06 2.16 -0.20
N LEU A 56 -3.24 1.99 -0.79
CA LEU A 56 -3.78 2.92 -1.78
C LEU A 56 -3.98 4.31 -1.17
N ALA A 57 -4.55 4.39 0.03
CA ALA A 57 -4.71 5.62 0.79
C ALA A 57 -3.36 6.30 1.03
N ALA A 58 -2.36 5.55 1.48
CA ALA A 58 -1.00 6.06 1.66
C ALA A 58 -0.40 6.59 0.35
N ALA A 59 -0.54 5.85 -0.76
CA ALA A 59 0.00 6.23 -2.06
C ALA A 59 -0.66 7.51 -2.59
N LEU A 60 -1.98 7.61 -2.47
CA LEU A 60 -2.74 8.81 -2.80
C LEU A 60 -2.28 10.00 -1.95
N ALA A 61 -2.06 9.78 -0.66
CA ALA A 61 -1.61 10.82 0.27
C ALA A 61 -0.20 11.34 -0.08
N GLN A 62 0.73 10.44 -0.43
CA GLN A 62 2.07 10.82 -0.87
C GLN A 62 2.07 11.60 -2.20
N LEU A 63 1.06 11.38 -3.05
CA LEU A 63 0.82 12.16 -4.28
C LEU A 63 0.06 13.47 -4.03
N GLY A 64 -0.28 13.81 -2.79
CA GLY A 64 -1.05 15.01 -2.45
C GLY A 64 -2.55 14.91 -2.75
N ARG A 65 -3.06 13.73 -3.12
CA ARG A 65 -4.48 13.46 -3.42
C ARG A 65 -5.24 13.16 -2.12
N LEU A 66 -5.24 14.13 -1.20
CA LEU A 66 -5.61 13.93 0.21
C LEU A 66 -7.09 13.54 0.41
N ASP A 67 -8.01 14.07 -0.40
CA ASP A 67 -9.43 13.73 -0.26
C ASP A 67 -9.71 12.28 -0.66
N GLU A 68 -9.12 11.82 -1.76
CA GLU A 68 -9.20 10.41 -2.18
C GLU A 68 -8.49 9.49 -1.18
N ALA A 69 -7.37 9.94 -0.60
CA ALA A 69 -6.66 9.19 0.42
C ALA A 69 -7.52 8.99 1.67
N ARG A 70 -8.18 10.05 2.15
CA ARG A 70 -9.06 10.00 3.33
C ARG A 70 -10.24 9.06 3.09
N GLN A 71 -10.86 9.13 1.91
CA GLN A 71 -11.95 8.23 1.56
C GLN A 71 -11.54 6.75 1.59
N GLU A 72 -10.38 6.41 1.04
CA GLU A 72 -9.88 5.03 1.08
C GLU A 72 -9.48 4.58 2.50
N ALA A 73 -8.96 5.50 3.32
CA ALA A 73 -8.68 5.25 4.73
C ALA A 73 -9.96 4.97 5.52
N GLU A 74 -11.04 5.73 5.30
CA GLU A 74 -12.35 5.50 5.91
C GLU A 74 -12.91 4.12 5.52
N PHE A 75 -12.89 3.76 4.24
CA PHE A 75 -13.33 2.43 3.81
C PHE A 75 -12.50 1.29 4.39
N PHE A 76 -11.19 1.51 4.57
CA PHE A 76 -10.34 0.54 5.24
C PHE A 76 -10.74 0.37 6.72
N LEU A 77 -10.92 1.49 7.45
CA LEU A 77 -11.29 1.48 8.87
C LEU A 77 -12.70 0.91 9.13
N MET A 78 -13.63 0.99 8.17
CA MET A 78 -14.92 0.30 8.27
C MET A 78 -14.76 -1.24 8.38
N SER A 79 -13.68 -1.79 7.83
CA SER A 79 -13.38 -3.23 7.90
C SER A 79 -12.40 -3.58 9.03
N ASP A 80 -11.50 -2.66 9.39
CA ASP A 80 -10.54 -2.82 10.48
C ASP A 80 -10.55 -1.59 11.41
N PRO A 81 -11.58 -1.47 12.29
CA PRO A 81 -11.77 -0.27 13.12
C PRO A 81 -10.71 -0.07 14.21
N HIS A 82 -9.95 -1.11 14.52
CA HIS A 82 -8.93 -1.09 15.58
C HIS A 82 -7.51 -0.96 15.01
N PHE A 83 -7.39 -0.70 13.70
CA PHE A 83 -6.11 -0.42 13.10
C PHE A 83 -5.41 0.73 13.83
N SER A 84 -4.10 0.62 14.00
CA SER A 84 -3.22 1.69 14.47
C SER A 84 -1.88 1.62 13.75
N ILE A 85 -1.32 2.78 13.42
CA ILE A 85 -0.02 2.88 12.74
C ILE A 85 1.07 2.29 13.62
N GLY A 86 1.06 2.57 14.93
CA GLY A 86 2.07 2.09 15.88
C GLY A 86 2.08 0.57 16.01
N HIS A 87 0.92 -0.06 16.22
CA HIS A 87 0.83 -1.52 16.29
C HIS A 87 1.20 -2.17 14.96
N TRP A 88 0.81 -1.57 13.83
CA TRP A 88 1.23 -2.08 12.54
C TRP A 88 2.75 -1.99 12.37
N ALA A 89 3.36 -0.84 12.65
CA ALA A 89 4.80 -0.62 12.46
C ALA A 89 5.64 -1.62 13.27
N THR A 90 5.26 -1.89 14.53
CA THR A 90 5.97 -2.83 15.41
C THR A 90 5.85 -4.29 14.99
N SER A 91 4.82 -4.65 14.21
CA SER A 91 4.60 -6.02 13.74
C SER A 91 5.22 -6.32 12.37
N GLN A 92 5.78 -5.31 11.69
CA GLN A 92 6.35 -5.52 10.35
C GLN A 92 7.81 -5.98 10.40
N PRO A 93 8.20 -6.98 9.59
CA PRO A 93 9.57 -7.44 9.50
C PRO A 93 10.39 -6.59 8.50
N PHE A 94 10.34 -5.26 8.60
CA PHE A 94 11.17 -4.41 7.73
C PHE A 94 12.60 -4.37 8.26
N ASP A 95 13.56 -4.82 7.44
CA ASP A 95 14.99 -4.63 7.72
C ASP A 95 15.45 -3.18 7.42
N ASP A 96 14.71 -2.49 6.54
CA ASP A 96 15.00 -1.12 6.11
C ASP A 96 14.04 -0.13 6.78
N GLU A 97 14.58 0.66 7.72
CA GLU A 97 13.83 1.65 8.48
C GLU A 97 13.29 2.79 7.61
N GLU A 98 13.98 3.19 6.53
CA GLU A 98 13.48 4.23 5.63
C GLU A 98 12.21 3.75 4.91
N VAL A 99 12.17 2.47 4.53
CA VAL A 99 10.97 1.88 3.91
C VAL A 99 9.81 1.91 4.90
N LEU A 100 10.02 1.48 6.14
CA LEU A 100 9.00 1.54 7.18
C LEU A 100 8.48 2.98 7.38
N GLN A 101 9.38 3.96 7.48
CA GLN A 101 9.02 5.36 7.67
C GLN A 101 8.19 5.92 6.52
N ARG A 102 8.45 5.52 5.26
CA ARG A 102 7.59 5.91 4.12
C ARG A 102 6.15 5.45 4.30
N PHE A 103 5.93 4.24 4.83
CA PHE A 103 4.57 3.75 5.09
C PHE A 103 3.91 4.49 6.26
N VAL A 104 4.62 4.66 7.37
CA VAL A 104 4.14 5.41 8.55
C VAL A 104 3.71 6.82 8.15
N GLU A 105 4.56 7.53 7.40
CA GLU A 105 4.26 8.88 6.93
C GLU A 105 3.02 8.89 6.02
N GLY A 106 2.93 7.99 5.05
CA GLY A 106 1.78 7.93 4.14
C GLY A 106 0.48 7.59 4.86
N TYR A 107 0.51 6.68 5.84
CA TYR A 107 -0.65 6.37 6.67
C TYR A 107 -1.10 7.57 7.49
N ARG A 108 -0.17 8.30 8.10
CA ARG A 108 -0.49 9.52 8.84
C ARG A 108 -1.08 10.60 7.92
N LYS A 109 -0.49 10.82 6.73
CA LYS A 109 -1.03 11.77 5.73
C LYS A 109 -2.42 11.37 5.21
N ALA A 110 -2.69 10.07 5.13
CA ALA A 110 -4.00 9.55 4.74
C ALA A 110 -5.07 9.66 5.85
N GLY A 111 -4.69 10.03 7.07
CA GLY A 111 -5.59 10.16 8.21
C GLY A 111 -5.87 8.86 8.95
N LEU A 112 -5.01 7.83 8.80
CA LEU A 112 -5.10 6.64 9.65
C LEU A 112 -4.64 6.96 11.09
N PRO A 113 -5.26 6.35 12.11
CA PRO A 113 -4.95 6.63 13.52
C PRO A 113 -3.58 6.06 13.92
N ASP A 114 -2.89 6.75 14.82
CA ASP A 114 -1.61 6.32 15.41
C ASP A 114 -1.75 5.08 16.32
#